data_AF-A0A8H8JW52-F1
#
_entry.id   AF-A0A8H8JW52-F1
#
_cell.length_a   1.000
_cell.length_b   1.000
_cell.length_c   1.000
_cell.angle_alpha   90.00
_cell.angle_beta   90.00
_cell.angle_gamma   90.00
#
_symmetry.space_group_name_H-M   'P 1'
#
loop_
_entity.id
_entity.type
_entity.pdbx_description
1 polymer ?
#
loop_
_entity_poly.entity_id
_entity_poly.type
_entity_poly.pdbx_seq_one_letter_code
_entity_poly.pdbx_strand_id
1 'polypeptide(L)'
;MLDSSGSSPRFHSSNHASDEEYKSLLYSSDNSTQSEDAAERVQDTSTSDSCCIITLSNQSTRACRVLSDELNEEDAKQLEFAWGLKTCRLDLGNARNAVMLKSNLATSFARGDWALVPSEDTLKTAARQTAFDGGLRVTARKLYAQLDSQQIYDYSFVHFKGPTTDILRRNAQTGHFDTFSAPYNDFPIIHSHIHPCFVICDVALKDIKYGYHEVLGDGLSHRVTKCHGLYKSWLSAKPRESPSPPRLNSGEQSTDPALYSGSDISDVDYVTLPQPSKARIEREVT
;
A
#
# COMPACT_ATOMS: atom_id res chain seq x y z
N MET A 1 -49.44 26.28 -40.86
CA MET A 1 -48.58 25.19 -41.32
C MET A 1 -47.19 25.76 -41.51
N LEU A 2 -46.32 25.59 -40.51
CA LEU A 2 -44.91 25.99 -40.57
C LEU A 2 -44.12 24.76 -40.11
N ASP A 3 -43.46 24.10 -41.05
CA ASP A 3 -42.57 22.97 -40.79
C ASP A 3 -41.22 23.49 -40.29
N SER A 4 -40.83 23.07 -39.09
CA SER A 4 -39.49 23.26 -38.54
C SER A 4 -38.66 22.01 -38.79
N SER A 5 -37.70 22.12 -39.69
CA SER A 5 -36.65 21.14 -39.95
C SER A 5 -35.56 21.22 -38.87
N GLY A 6 -35.58 20.27 -37.93
CA GLY A 6 -34.50 20.04 -36.97
C GLY A 6 -33.52 18.99 -37.50
N SER A 7 -32.34 19.41 -37.94
CA SER A 7 -31.22 18.52 -38.28
C SER A 7 -30.45 18.11 -37.03
N SER A 8 -30.45 16.82 -36.71
CA SER A 8 -29.55 16.22 -35.71
C SER A 8 -28.16 15.97 -36.30
N PRO A 9 -27.05 16.27 -35.59
CA PRO A 9 -25.72 15.86 -36.00
C PRO A 9 -25.51 14.37 -35.74
N ARG A 10 -25.04 13.66 -36.78
CA ARG A 10 -24.53 12.29 -36.68
C ARG A 10 -23.16 12.33 -36.00
N PHE A 11 -23.06 11.72 -34.82
CA PHE A 11 -21.76 11.39 -34.25
C PHE A 11 -21.20 10.16 -34.96
N HIS A 12 -20.04 10.34 -35.60
CA HIS A 12 -19.25 9.25 -36.14
C HIS A 12 -18.58 8.49 -34.99
N SER A 13 -18.94 7.22 -34.87
CA SER A 13 -18.30 6.25 -34.00
C SER A 13 -16.92 5.93 -34.59
N SER A 14 -15.85 6.29 -33.87
CA SER A 14 -14.47 5.98 -34.26
C SER A 14 -13.92 4.86 -33.37
N ASN A 15 -13.66 3.73 -34.03
CA ASN A 15 -12.56 2.78 -33.82
C ASN A 15 -12.27 2.33 -32.38
N HIS A 16 -12.98 1.26 -32.00
CA HIS A 16 -12.59 0.30 -30.98
C HIS A 16 -11.33 -0.44 -31.45
N ALA A 17 -10.15 0.06 -31.08
CA ALA A 17 -8.89 -0.66 -31.24
C ALA A 17 -8.72 -1.63 -30.06
N SER A 18 -8.79 -2.92 -30.37
CA SER A 18 -8.26 -4.10 -29.65
C SER A 18 -7.73 -3.91 -28.22
N ASP A 19 -8.60 -4.16 -27.25
CA ASP A 19 -8.32 -4.23 -25.80
C ASP A 19 -8.17 -5.70 -25.30
N GLU A 20 -8.09 -6.65 -26.25
CA GLU A 20 -8.00 -8.10 -25.97
C GLU A 20 -6.57 -8.64 -25.92
N GLU A 21 -5.59 -7.92 -26.49
CA GLU A 21 -4.19 -8.38 -26.51
C GLU A 21 -3.44 -8.08 -25.19
N TYR A 22 -3.94 -7.14 -24.38
CA TYR A 22 -3.36 -6.83 -23.07
C TYR A 22 -3.81 -7.80 -21.96
N LYS A 23 -4.90 -8.55 -22.17
CA LYS A 23 -5.42 -9.51 -21.18
C LYS A 23 -4.68 -10.85 -21.17
N SER A 24 -4.01 -11.22 -22.27
CA SER A 24 -3.33 -12.51 -22.37
C SER A 24 -1.92 -12.56 -21.75
N LEU A 25 -1.33 -11.40 -21.40
CA LEU A 25 0.00 -11.34 -20.79
C LEU A 25 -0.02 -11.38 -19.26
N LEU A 26 -1.19 -11.31 -18.63
CA LEU A 26 -1.34 -11.32 -17.16
C LEU A 26 -1.69 -12.71 -16.58
N TYR A 27 -1.64 -13.79 -17.36
CA TYR A 27 -2.12 -15.10 -16.90
C TYR A 27 -1.30 -16.32 -17.35
N SER A 28 0.00 -16.14 -17.59
CA SER A 28 0.96 -17.25 -17.65
C SER A 28 2.09 -17.00 -16.67
N SER A 29 1.89 -17.39 -15.42
CA SER A 29 2.97 -17.50 -14.43
C SER A 29 2.65 -18.65 -13.50
N ASP A 30 3.16 -19.83 -13.87
CA ASP A 30 3.42 -20.94 -12.95
C ASP A 30 4.46 -20.46 -11.94
N ASN A 31 4.01 -19.86 -10.85
CA ASN A 31 4.86 -19.40 -9.76
C ASN A 31 4.65 -20.33 -8.54
N SER A 32 5.16 -21.55 -8.65
CA SER A 32 5.16 -22.54 -7.56
C SER A 32 6.57 -22.79 -7.02
N THR A 33 7.32 -21.76 -6.61
CA THR A 33 8.53 -22.02 -5.77
C THR A 33 9.11 -20.86 -4.96
N GLN A 34 8.58 -19.62 -4.97
CA GLN A 34 9.22 -18.48 -4.27
C GLN A 34 8.53 -17.98 -2.99
N SER A 35 7.56 -18.70 -2.44
CA SER A 35 6.75 -18.23 -1.30
C SER A 35 7.18 -18.74 0.09
N GLU A 36 8.14 -19.67 0.21
CA GLU A 36 8.47 -20.27 1.51
C GLU A 36 9.37 -19.36 2.38
N ASP A 37 10.34 -18.65 1.80
CA ASP A 37 11.33 -17.86 2.56
C ASP A 37 10.75 -16.62 3.26
N ALA A 38 9.58 -16.13 2.84
CA ALA A 38 8.89 -15.02 3.49
C ALA A 38 8.04 -15.46 4.70
N ALA A 39 7.63 -16.73 4.76
CA ALA A 39 6.76 -17.23 5.82
C ALA A 39 7.52 -17.46 7.15
N GLU A 40 8.83 -17.70 7.09
CA GLU A 40 9.63 -18.05 8.27
C GLU A 40 9.94 -16.83 9.18
N ARG A 41 9.88 -15.60 8.67
CA ARG A 41 10.21 -14.39 9.45
C ARG A 41 9.05 -13.79 10.27
N VAL A 42 7.86 -14.38 10.22
CA VAL A 42 6.63 -13.78 10.79
C VAL A 42 6.21 -14.42 12.14
N GLN A 43 6.97 -15.36 12.70
CA GLN A 43 6.47 -16.23 13.78
C GLN A 43 6.59 -15.74 15.23
N ASP A 44 7.20 -14.59 15.53
CA ASP A 44 7.67 -14.32 16.91
C ASP A 44 6.84 -13.33 17.77
N THR A 45 5.66 -12.86 17.33
CA THR A 45 4.88 -11.89 18.14
C THR A 45 3.36 -12.08 18.07
N SER A 46 2.84 -12.94 18.97
CA SER A 46 1.42 -13.07 19.40
C SER A 46 0.73 -14.36 18.98
N THR A 47 0.05 -14.98 19.95
CA THR A 47 -0.74 -16.23 19.85
C THR A 47 -1.91 -16.20 18.85
N SER A 48 -2.06 -15.15 18.05
CA SER A 48 -3.08 -14.98 17.01
C SER A 48 -2.56 -15.10 15.57
N ASP A 49 -1.24 -15.21 15.36
CA ASP A 49 -0.61 -15.04 14.05
C ASP A 49 -0.82 -16.21 13.06
N SER A 50 -1.54 -17.25 13.46
CA SER A 50 -1.86 -18.41 12.60
C SER A 50 -3.33 -18.48 12.16
N CYS A 51 -4.17 -17.53 12.54
CA CYS A 51 -5.59 -17.54 12.18
C CYS A 51 -5.85 -16.77 10.87
N CYS A 52 -6.76 -17.28 10.05
CA CYS A 52 -7.28 -16.53 8.91
C CYS A 52 -7.97 -15.26 9.41
N ILE A 53 -7.58 -14.08 8.93
CA ILE A 53 -8.14 -12.82 9.41
C ILE A 53 -9.64 -12.63 9.08
N ILE A 54 -10.13 -13.33 8.06
CA ILE A 54 -11.52 -13.26 7.62
C ILE A 54 -12.41 -14.23 8.40
N THR A 55 -11.98 -15.49 8.59
CA THR A 55 -12.81 -16.52 9.25
C THR A 55 -12.48 -16.71 10.73
N LEU A 56 -11.36 -16.15 11.20
CA LEU A 56 -10.81 -16.35 12.55
C LEU A 56 -10.59 -17.84 12.91
N SER A 57 -10.34 -18.67 11.89
CA SER A 57 -10.00 -20.10 12.02
C SER A 57 -8.53 -20.34 11.69
N ASN A 58 -7.88 -21.26 12.39
CA ASN A 58 -6.48 -21.65 12.19
C ASN A 58 -6.27 -22.80 11.18
N GLN A 59 -7.31 -23.20 10.44
CA GLN A 59 -7.23 -24.32 9.51
C GLN A 59 -6.69 -23.90 8.14
N SER A 60 -5.57 -24.49 7.72
CA SER A 60 -4.98 -24.35 6.38
C SER A 60 -4.81 -22.90 5.92
N THR A 61 -4.17 -22.10 6.77
CA THR A 61 -3.85 -20.71 6.49
C THR A 61 -2.49 -20.57 5.82
N ARG A 62 -2.34 -19.55 4.97
CA ARG A 62 -1.07 -19.11 4.40
C ARG A 62 -0.96 -17.59 4.44
N ALA A 63 0.27 -17.09 4.53
CA ALA A 63 0.54 -15.67 4.37
C ALA A 63 0.30 -15.26 2.91
N CYS A 64 -0.36 -14.12 2.71
CA CYS A 64 -0.61 -13.50 1.42
C CYS A 64 -0.15 -12.06 1.48
N ARG A 65 0.65 -11.62 0.51
CA ARG A 65 1.01 -10.21 0.39
C ARG A 65 -0.18 -9.40 -0.07
N VAL A 66 -0.37 -8.23 0.54
CA VAL A 66 -1.45 -7.30 0.22
C VAL A 66 -1.11 -6.55 -1.07
N LEU A 67 0.05 -5.91 -1.10
CA LEU A 67 0.61 -5.33 -2.31
C LEU A 67 1.58 -6.33 -2.95
N SER A 68 1.32 -6.67 -4.21
CA SER A 68 2.12 -7.61 -5.00
C SER A 68 3.53 -7.09 -5.29
N ASP A 69 4.48 -8.01 -5.46
CA ASP A 69 5.86 -7.74 -5.90
C ASP A 69 5.93 -7.28 -7.36
N GLU A 70 4.83 -7.39 -8.12
CA GLU A 70 4.73 -7.01 -9.54
C GLU A 70 4.73 -5.48 -9.76
N LEU A 71 4.96 -4.70 -8.72
CA LEU A 71 5.08 -3.25 -8.83
C LEU A 71 6.31 -2.90 -9.68
N ASN A 72 6.13 -2.11 -10.73
CA ASN A 72 7.27 -1.66 -11.52
C ASN A 72 8.17 -0.73 -10.68
N GLU A 73 9.46 -0.68 -11.03
CA GLU A 73 10.47 0.04 -10.25
C GLU A 73 10.17 1.55 -10.11
N GLU A 74 9.54 2.14 -11.11
CA GLU A 74 9.19 3.57 -11.12
C GLU A 74 8.05 3.86 -10.13
N ASP A 75 6.98 3.07 -10.17
CA ASP A 75 5.87 3.16 -9.22
C ASP A 75 6.37 2.90 -7.79
N ALA A 76 7.28 1.93 -7.59
CA ALA A 76 7.89 1.68 -6.29
C ALA A 76 8.63 2.91 -5.75
N LYS A 77 9.45 3.58 -6.57
CA LYS A 77 10.15 4.83 -6.21
C LYS A 77 9.17 5.97 -5.91
N GLN A 78 8.10 6.09 -6.69
CA GLN A 78 7.07 7.10 -6.48
C GLN A 78 6.31 6.86 -5.16
N LEU A 79 5.97 5.60 -4.85
CA LEU A 79 5.36 5.24 -3.57
C LEU A 79 6.30 5.49 -2.40
N GLU A 80 7.57 5.11 -2.49
CA GLU A 80 8.59 5.43 -1.49
C GLU A 80 8.63 6.92 -1.20
N PHE A 81 8.74 7.71 -2.27
CA PHE A 81 8.77 9.15 -2.19
C PHE A 81 7.46 9.70 -1.58
N ALA A 82 6.30 9.26 -2.04
CA ALA A 82 4.99 9.70 -1.56
C ALA A 82 4.76 9.36 -0.08
N TRP A 83 5.24 8.19 0.36
CA TRP A 83 5.10 7.73 1.74
C TRP A 83 6.14 8.31 2.69
N GLY A 84 7.16 8.97 2.14
CA GLY A 84 8.26 9.54 2.91
C GLY A 84 9.29 8.53 3.37
N LEU A 85 9.40 7.43 2.64
CA LEU A 85 10.48 6.48 2.77
C LEU A 85 11.73 7.03 2.05
N LYS A 86 12.90 6.58 2.48
CA LYS A 86 14.12 6.80 1.70
C LYS A 86 14.07 5.90 0.46
N THR A 87 14.73 6.31 -0.61
CA THR A 87 14.85 5.50 -1.84
C THR A 87 15.40 4.10 -1.54
N CYS A 88 14.83 3.09 -2.19
CA CYS A 88 15.14 1.66 -2.01
C CYS A 88 14.92 1.16 -0.57
N ARG A 89 13.89 1.65 0.13
CA ARG A 89 13.49 1.20 1.48
C ARG A 89 12.07 0.66 1.54
N LEU A 90 11.32 0.64 0.45
CA LEU A 90 10.05 -0.06 0.38
C LEU A 90 10.28 -1.57 0.41
N ASP A 91 10.06 -2.14 1.60
CA ASP A 91 10.13 -3.59 1.79
C ASP A 91 8.74 -4.21 1.65
N LEU A 92 8.46 -4.78 0.48
CA LEU A 92 7.23 -5.53 0.21
C LEU A 92 7.20 -6.90 0.92
N GLY A 93 8.34 -7.39 1.41
CA GLY A 93 8.45 -8.63 2.17
C GLY A 93 8.14 -8.49 3.66
N ASN A 94 7.91 -7.26 4.15
CA ASN A 94 7.59 -7.00 5.55
C ASN A 94 6.25 -7.64 5.96
N ALA A 95 6.17 -8.15 7.19
CA ALA A 95 4.94 -8.62 7.83
C ALA A 95 3.78 -7.60 7.74
N ARG A 96 4.08 -6.29 7.77
CA ARG A 96 3.05 -5.24 7.59
C ARG A 96 2.44 -5.18 6.19
N ASN A 97 2.97 -5.90 5.21
CA ASN A 97 2.39 -6.12 3.88
C ASN A 97 1.79 -7.53 3.74
N ALA A 98 1.66 -8.32 4.82
CA ALA A 98 1.19 -9.70 4.76
C ALA A 98 -0.07 -9.92 5.61
N VAL A 99 -0.94 -10.83 5.16
CA VAL A 99 -2.15 -11.24 5.87
C VAL A 99 -2.29 -12.76 5.83
N MET A 100 -2.75 -13.34 6.94
CA MET A 100 -3.02 -14.77 7.00
C MET A 100 -4.41 -15.08 6.48
N LEU A 101 -4.50 -15.92 5.44
CA LEU A 101 -5.75 -16.32 4.79
C LEU A 101 -5.84 -17.82 4.63
N LYS A 102 -7.05 -18.36 4.77
CA LYS A 102 -7.35 -19.74 4.37
C LYS A 102 -7.11 -19.89 2.86
N SER A 103 -6.65 -21.05 2.40
CA SER A 103 -6.24 -21.27 1.00
C SER A 103 -7.24 -20.79 -0.06
N ASN A 104 -8.55 -21.03 0.13
CA ASN A 104 -9.58 -20.59 -0.81
C ASN A 104 -9.72 -19.05 -0.84
N LEU A 105 -9.69 -18.40 0.33
CA LEU A 105 -9.75 -16.94 0.45
C LEU A 105 -8.48 -16.26 -0.06
N ALA A 106 -7.33 -16.90 0.13
CA ALA A 106 -6.06 -16.46 -0.44
C ALA A 106 -6.10 -16.45 -1.97
N THR A 107 -6.64 -17.52 -2.57
CA THR A 107 -6.79 -17.60 -4.03
C THR A 107 -7.76 -16.57 -4.57
N SER A 108 -8.90 -16.34 -3.91
CA SER A 108 -9.84 -15.29 -4.33
C SER A 108 -9.29 -13.87 -4.11
N PHE A 109 -8.50 -13.65 -3.05
CA PHE A 109 -7.81 -12.38 -2.81
C PHE A 109 -6.80 -12.07 -3.91
N ALA A 110 -5.96 -13.04 -4.29
CA ALA A 110 -4.96 -12.90 -5.37
C ALA A 110 -5.63 -12.66 -6.74
N ARG A 111 -6.79 -13.25 -6.98
CA ARG A 111 -7.62 -12.97 -8.17
C ARG A 111 -8.28 -11.58 -8.15
N GLY A 112 -8.23 -10.88 -7.02
CA GLY A 112 -8.89 -9.59 -6.81
C GLY A 112 -10.41 -9.70 -6.77
N ASP A 113 -10.94 -10.82 -6.28
CA ASP A 113 -12.38 -10.99 -6.08
C ASP A 113 -12.89 -10.12 -4.90
N TRP A 114 -12.02 -9.77 -3.96
CA TRP A 114 -12.32 -8.93 -2.81
C TRP A 114 -11.08 -8.17 -2.32
N ALA A 115 -11.29 -7.16 -1.46
CA ALA A 115 -10.24 -6.41 -0.80
C ALA A 115 -10.62 -6.01 0.64
N LEU A 116 -9.62 -5.59 1.42
CA LEU A 116 -9.82 -4.89 2.67
C LEU A 116 -9.80 -3.38 2.38
N VAL A 117 -10.78 -2.64 2.88
CA VAL A 117 -10.82 -1.17 2.70
C VAL A 117 -10.60 -0.52 4.07
N PRO A 118 -9.64 0.41 4.21
CA PRO A 118 -9.39 1.06 5.50
C PRO A 118 -10.60 1.83 6.01
N SER A 119 -10.64 2.09 7.31
CA SER A 119 -11.63 2.98 7.89
C SER A 119 -11.56 4.40 7.29
N GLU A 120 -12.67 5.10 7.34
CA GLU A 120 -12.78 6.48 6.85
C GLU A 120 -11.78 7.42 7.54
N ASP A 121 -11.49 7.23 8.82
CA ASP A 121 -10.55 8.06 9.57
C ASP A 121 -9.09 7.79 9.18
N THR A 122 -8.74 6.54 8.89
CA THR A 122 -7.44 6.18 8.31
C THR A 122 -7.25 6.85 6.95
N LEU A 123 -8.28 6.82 6.08
CA LEU A 123 -8.24 7.47 4.77
C LEU A 123 -8.16 9.00 4.88
N LYS A 124 -8.90 9.63 5.80
CA LYS A 124 -8.77 11.07 6.07
C LYS A 124 -7.37 11.44 6.53
N THR A 125 -6.77 10.62 7.39
CA THR A 125 -5.40 10.84 7.87
C THR A 125 -4.41 10.76 6.71
N ALA A 126 -4.49 9.72 5.90
CA ALA A 126 -3.66 9.58 4.70
C ALA A 126 -3.82 10.77 3.73
N ALA A 127 -5.06 11.22 3.50
CA ALA A 127 -5.36 12.35 2.63
C ALA A 127 -4.81 13.68 3.16
N ARG A 128 -4.96 13.96 4.46
CA ARG A 128 -4.41 15.19 5.08
C ARG A 128 -2.90 15.25 4.93
N GLN A 129 -2.21 14.14 5.18
CA GLN A 129 -0.75 14.06 5.04
C GLN A 129 -0.33 14.25 3.58
N THR A 130 -1.06 13.62 2.63
CA THR A 130 -0.78 13.77 1.19
C THR A 130 -1.01 15.21 0.70
N ALA A 131 -2.05 15.90 1.19
CA ALA A 131 -2.40 17.25 0.75
C ALA A 131 -1.49 18.35 1.33
N PHE A 132 -1.03 18.20 2.58
CA PHE A 132 -0.16 19.18 3.25
C PHE A 132 1.17 19.38 2.50
N ASP A 133 1.64 18.35 1.79
CA ASP A 133 2.88 18.37 1.01
C ASP A 133 2.81 19.19 -0.28
N GLY A 134 1.60 19.53 -0.76
CA GLY A 134 1.41 20.30 -1.99
C GLY A 134 1.73 21.80 -1.89
N GLY A 135 1.84 22.34 -0.66
CA GLY A 135 1.94 23.79 -0.43
C GLY A 135 3.14 24.27 0.40
N LEU A 136 3.77 23.42 1.21
CA LEU A 136 4.91 23.80 2.07
C LEU A 136 6.09 22.84 1.90
N ARG A 137 7.30 23.40 2.04
CA ARG A 137 8.60 22.72 1.94
C ARG A 137 8.56 21.28 2.49
N VAL A 138 8.51 20.30 1.56
CA VAL A 138 9.10 18.93 1.41
C VAL A 138 9.90 18.30 2.57
N THR A 139 9.86 18.81 3.80
CA THR A 139 10.89 18.53 4.80
C THR A 139 10.57 17.38 5.74
N ALA A 140 9.37 16.80 5.73
CA ALA A 140 9.22 15.43 6.20
C ALA A 140 7.87 14.85 5.77
N ARG A 141 7.84 14.20 4.60
CA ARG A 141 6.83 13.18 4.37
C ARG A 141 7.05 12.12 5.45
N LYS A 142 6.15 12.06 6.42
CA LYS A 142 6.15 11.04 7.47
C LYS A 142 4.87 10.23 7.39
N LEU A 143 4.23 10.14 6.23
CA LEU A 143 2.98 9.40 6.07
C LEU A 143 3.13 7.98 6.59
N TYR A 144 4.19 7.27 6.14
CA TYR A 144 4.48 5.92 6.62
C TYR A 144 4.69 5.92 8.14
N ALA A 145 5.65 6.68 8.66
CA ALA A 145 5.96 6.70 10.10
C ALA A 145 4.78 7.15 11.00
N GLN A 146 3.93 8.02 10.50
CA GLN A 146 2.78 8.54 11.24
C GLN A 146 1.66 7.51 11.31
N LEU A 147 1.37 6.83 10.21
CA LEU A 147 0.46 5.71 10.23
C LEU A 147 1.06 4.58 11.08
N ASP A 148 2.35 4.29 10.95
CA ASP A 148 3.09 3.24 11.66
C ASP A 148 3.01 3.35 13.20
N SER A 149 2.75 4.55 13.74
CA SER A 149 2.50 4.79 15.17
C SER A 149 1.29 4.01 15.73
N GLN A 150 0.36 3.62 14.84
CA GLN A 150 -0.74 2.71 15.17
C GLN A 150 -0.33 1.26 14.87
N GLN A 151 -0.49 0.39 15.87
CA GLN A 151 -0.16 -1.03 15.73
C GLN A 151 -1.26 -1.83 15.04
N ILE A 152 -2.52 -1.40 15.16
CA ILE A 152 -3.71 -2.08 14.64
C ILE A 152 -4.62 -1.06 13.98
N TYR A 153 -5.19 -1.40 12.83
CA TYR A 153 -6.15 -0.57 12.10
C TYR A 153 -7.42 -1.35 11.78
N ASP A 154 -8.46 -0.58 11.48
CA ASP A 154 -9.78 -1.07 11.14
C ASP A 154 -9.98 -1.13 9.63
N TYR A 155 -10.51 -2.26 9.17
CA TYR A 155 -10.82 -2.53 7.78
C TYR A 155 -12.24 -3.06 7.61
N SER A 156 -12.84 -2.74 6.48
CA SER A 156 -14.09 -3.35 6.02
C SER A 156 -13.80 -4.34 4.90
N PHE A 157 -14.46 -5.49 4.92
CA PHE A 157 -14.42 -6.44 3.81
C PHE A 157 -15.25 -5.92 2.64
N VAL A 158 -14.69 -5.95 1.43
CA VAL A 158 -15.38 -5.50 0.22
C VAL A 158 -15.23 -6.54 -0.88
N HIS A 159 -16.37 -7.03 -1.38
CA HIS A 159 -16.41 -7.89 -2.54
C HIS A 159 -16.36 -7.04 -3.83
N PHE A 160 -15.39 -7.32 -4.70
CA PHE A 160 -15.22 -6.64 -5.99
C PHE A 160 -15.90 -7.41 -7.12
N LYS A 161 -15.63 -8.72 -7.25
CA LYS A 161 -16.12 -9.52 -8.37
C LYS A 161 -16.11 -11.02 -8.08
N GLY A 162 -16.68 -11.78 -9.00
CA GLY A 162 -16.71 -13.24 -8.95
C GLY A 162 -17.94 -13.76 -8.22
N PRO A 163 -18.07 -15.09 -8.12
CA PRO A 163 -19.17 -15.70 -7.40
C PRO A 163 -19.02 -15.42 -5.90
N THR A 164 -20.11 -15.00 -5.28
CA THR A 164 -20.18 -14.81 -3.84
C THR A 164 -20.44 -16.15 -3.16
N THR A 165 -19.80 -16.38 -2.01
CA THR A 165 -20.01 -17.57 -1.18
C THR A 165 -20.10 -17.13 0.26
N ASP A 166 -21.00 -17.75 1.02
CA ASP A 166 -21.12 -17.45 2.44
C ASP A 166 -19.79 -17.62 3.17
N ILE A 167 -19.48 -16.66 4.03
CA ILE A 167 -18.29 -16.66 4.87
C ILE A 167 -18.70 -17.10 6.27
N LEU A 168 -18.20 -18.26 6.69
CA LEU A 168 -18.29 -18.71 8.07
C LEU A 168 -17.15 -18.08 8.86
N ARG A 169 -17.46 -17.21 9.82
CA ARG A 169 -16.49 -16.56 10.69
C ARG A 169 -16.72 -16.96 12.14
N ARG A 170 -15.66 -17.41 12.80
CA ARG A 170 -15.71 -17.76 14.21
C ARG A 170 -15.90 -16.50 15.06
N ASN A 171 -16.91 -16.50 15.91
CA ASN A 171 -17.15 -15.47 16.89
C ASN A 171 -16.12 -15.57 18.02
N ALA A 172 -15.38 -14.48 18.28
CA ALA A 172 -14.31 -14.49 19.28
C ALA A 172 -14.84 -14.63 20.72
N GLN A 173 -16.07 -14.21 21.00
CA GLN A 173 -16.65 -14.23 22.34
C GLN A 173 -17.33 -15.57 22.64
N THR A 174 -18.12 -16.09 21.70
CA THR A 174 -18.92 -17.30 21.92
C THR A 174 -18.23 -18.57 21.41
N GLY A 175 -17.26 -18.43 20.50
CA GLY A 175 -16.60 -19.54 19.82
C GLY A 175 -17.44 -20.21 18.72
N HIS A 176 -18.72 -19.82 18.56
CA HIS A 176 -19.61 -20.29 17.49
C HIS A 176 -19.23 -19.69 16.13
N PHE A 177 -19.82 -20.20 15.04
CA PHE A 177 -19.63 -19.65 13.71
C PHE A 177 -20.84 -18.82 13.31
N ASP A 178 -20.58 -17.57 12.92
CA ASP A 178 -21.54 -16.68 12.30
C ASP A 178 -21.41 -16.78 10.77
N THR A 179 -22.52 -16.77 10.06
CA THR A 179 -22.57 -16.84 8.58
C THR A 179 -22.82 -15.45 8.02
N PHE A 180 -21.95 -14.99 7.12
CA PHE A 180 -22.09 -13.72 6.43
C PHE A 180 -22.25 -13.96 4.93
N SER A 181 -23.31 -13.40 4.35
CA SER A 181 -23.64 -13.52 2.93
C SER A 181 -23.46 -12.19 2.20
N ALA A 182 -23.25 -12.26 0.88
CA ALA A 182 -23.15 -11.06 0.05
C ALA A 182 -24.42 -10.20 0.12
N PRO A 183 -24.30 -8.86 0.03
CA PRO A 183 -23.09 -8.08 -0.24
C PRO A 183 -22.18 -7.85 0.98
N TYR A 184 -22.40 -8.58 2.08
CA TYR A 184 -21.61 -8.52 3.31
C TYR A 184 -21.68 -7.18 4.04
N ASN A 185 -22.83 -6.49 3.94
CA ASN A 185 -23.06 -5.20 4.61
C ASN A 185 -22.86 -5.28 6.14
N ASP A 186 -23.18 -6.43 6.73
CA ASP A 186 -23.08 -6.67 8.17
C ASP A 186 -21.78 -7.38 8.56
N PHE A 187 -20.80 -7.46 7.67
CA PHE A 187 -19.52 -8.10 7.97
C PHE A 187 -18.78 -7.31 9.07
N PRO A 188 -18.28 -7.99 10.12
CA PRO A 188 -17.66 -7.30 11.24
C PRO A 188 -16.38 -6.57 10.79
N ILE A 189 -16.07 -5.49 11.50
CA ILE A 189 -14.80 -4.77 11.32
C ILE A 189 -13.64 -5.74 11.54
N ILE A 190 -12.67 -5.66 10.65
CA ILE A 190 -11.45 -6.45 10.69
C ILE A 190 -10.36 -5.58 11.30
N HIS A 191 -9.80 -6.06 12.41
CA HIS A 191 -8.65 -5.44 13.06
C HIS A 191 -7.37 -6.13 12.59
N SER A 192 -6.42 -5.38 12.04
CA SER A 192 -5.17 -5.94 11.51
C SER A 192 -3.97 -5.02 11.71
N HIS A 193 -2.77 -5.61 11.75
CA HIS A 193 -1.49 -4.89 11.82
C HIS A 193 -0.96 -4.43 10.45
N ILE A 194 -1.59 -4.89 9.37
CA ILE A 194 -1.23 -4.52 7.99
C ILE A 194 -1.16 -3.01 7.88
N HIS A 195 -0.15 -2.45 7.22
CA HIS A 195 -0.03 -1.01 7.09
C HIS A 195 -1.02 -0.46 6.05
N PRO A 196 -1.78 0.62 6.33
CA PRO A 196 -2.82 1.13 5.44
C PRO A 196 -2.33 1.54 4.05
N CYS A 197 -1.07 1.98 3.92
CA CYS A 197 -0.51 2.32 2.60
C CYS A 197 -0.56 1.14 1.62
N PHE A 198 -0.20 -0.08 2.06
CA PHE A 198 -0.28 -1.27 1.20
C PHE A 198 -1.72 -1.59 0.81
N VAL A 199 -2.65 -1.48 1.77
CA VAL A 199 -4.07 -1.73 1.56
C VAL A 199 -4.68 -0.73 0.59
N ILE A 200 -4.33 0.56 0.70
CA ILE A 200 -4.80 1.60 -0.21
C ILE A 200 -4.36 1.32 -1.65
N CYS A 201 -3.11 0.90 -1.85
CA CYS A 201 -2.62 0.49 -3.17
C CYS A 201 -3.35 -0.74 -3.70
N ASP A 202 -3.51 -1.80 -2.90
CA ASP A 202 -4.24 -3.01 -3.30
C ASP A 202 -5.67 -2.70 -3.76
N VAL A 203 -6.40 -1.91 -2.96
CA VAL A 203 -7.77 -1.47 -3.28
C VAL A 203 -7.79 -0.67 -4.59
N ALA A 204 -6.88 0.29 -4.74
CA ALA A 204 -6.82 1.13 -5.94
C ALA A 204 -6.49 0.31 -7.20
N LEU A 205 -5.56 -0.64 -7.12
CA LEU A 205 -5.19 -1.50 -8.25
C LEU A 205 -6.35 -2.42 -8.65
N LYS A 206 -7.07 -2.99 -7.68
CA LYS A 206 -8.27 -3.80 -7.95
C LYS A 206 -9.39 -2.96 -8.54
N ASP A 207 -9.58 -1.73 -8.05
CA ASP A 207 -10.55 -0.79 -8.61
C ASP A 207 -10.20 -0.42 -10.07
N ILE A 208 -8.95 -0.03 -10.35
CA ILE A 208 -8.48 0.25 -11.71
C ILE A 208 -8.71 -0.94 -12.65
N LYS A 209 -8.48 -2.16 -12.15
CA LYS A 209 -8.59 -3.39 -12.96
C LYS A 209 -10.03 -3.79 -13.25
N TYR A 210 -10.97 -3.55 -12.33
CA TYR A 210 -12.34 -4.09 -12.43
C TYR A 210 -13.43 -3.03 -12.57
N GLY A 211 -13.17 -1.78 -12.18
CA GLY A 211 -13.97 -0.60 -12.49
C GLY A 211 -15.43 -0.65 -12.02
N TYR A 212 -15.77 -1.48 -11.03
CA TYR A 212 -17.17 -1.77 -10.71
C TYR A 212 -17.46 -1.69 -9.20
N HIS A 213 -18.40 -0.80 -8.84
CA HIS A 213 -18.87 -0.60 -7.47
C HIS A 213 -20.40 -0.62 -7.33
N GLU A 214 -21.17 -0.99 -8.36
CA GLU A 214 -22.64 -0.84 -8.32
C GLU A 214 -23.31 -1.63 -7.18
N VAL A 215 -22.64 -2.64 -6.62
CA VAL A 215 -23.15 -3.47 -5.52
C VAL A 215 -22.66 -2.99 -4.13
N LEU A 216 -21.78 -1.98 -4.08
CA LEU A 216 -21.27 -1.46 -2.82
C LEU A 216 -22.22 -0.41 -2.25
N GLY A 217 -22.54 -0.51 -0.96
CA GLY A 217 -23.25 0.57 -0.26
C GLY A 217 -22.48 1.90 -0.36
N ASP A 218 -23.19 3.02 -0.38
CA ASP A 218 -22.64 4.37 -0.63
C ASP A 218 -21.37 4.68 0.16
N GLY A 219 -21.34 4.29 1.44
CA GLY A 219 -20.18 4.51 2.31
C GLY A 219 -18.93 3.71 1.95
N LEU A 220 -19.08 2.51 1.37
CA LEU A 220 -17.95 1.70 0.91
C LEU A 220 -17.43 2.18 -0.45
N SER A 221 -18.35 2.49 -1.37
CA SER A 221 -18.00 3.02 -2.70
C SER A 221 -17.18 4.31 -2.60
N HIS A 222 -17.57 5.22 -1.70
CA HIS A 222 -16.81 6.44 -1.41
C HIS A 222 -15.38 6.16 -0.90
N ARG A 223 -15.23 5.17 -0.02
CA ARG A 223 -13.92 4.80 0.54
C ARG A 223 -13.00 4.15 -0.51
N VAL A 224 -13.54 3.33 -1.41
CA VAL A 224 -12.76 2.77 -2.52
C VAL A 224 -12.32 3.88 -3.47
N THR A 225 -13.23 4.79 -3.83
CA THR A 225 -12.92 5.97 -4.65
C THR A 225 -11.79 6.82 -4.04
N LYS A 226 -11.79 6.99 -2.71
CA LYS A 226 -10.70 7.67 -2.01
C LYS A 226 -9.37 6.92 -2.07
N CYS A 227 -9.38 5.59 -1.95
CA CYS A 227 -8.15 4.80 -2.08
C CYS A 227 -7.55 5.00 -3.47
N HIS A 228 -8.37 4.94 -4.52
CA HIS A 228 -7.96 5.23 -5.89
C HIS A 228 -7.41 6.65 -6.04
N GLY A 229 -8.10 7.67 -5.52
CA GLY A 229 -7.64 9.05 -5.56
C GLY A 229 -6.29 9.27 -4.87
N LEU A 230 -6.09 8.65 -3.69
CA LEU A 230 -4.82 8.69 -2.96
C LEU A 230 -3.69 8.02 -3.75
N TYR A 231 -3.94 6.82 -4.28
CA TYR A 231 -2.97 6.09 -5.09
C TYR A 231 -2.49 6.90 -6.30
N LYS A 232 -3.43 7.47 -7.06
CA LYS A 232 -3.11 8.37 -8.20
C LYS A 232 -2.29 9.59 -7.76
N SER A 233 -2.65 10.18 -6.62
CA SER A 233 -1.91 11.31 -6.07
C SER A 233 -0.47 10.92 -5.67
N TRP A 234 -0.27 9.71 -5.15
CA TRP A 234 1.06 9.20 -4.78
C TRP A 234 1.93 8.93 -6.00
N LEU A 235 1.39 8.30 -7.06
CA LEU A 235 2.12 8.11 -8.32
C LEU A 235 2.41 9.43 -9.05
N SER A 236 1.57 10.44 -8.87
CA SER A 236 1.83 11.77 -9.46
C SER A 236 2.90 12.57 -8.70
N ALA A 237 3.37 12.09 -7.55
CA ALA A 237 4.34 12.80 -6.73
C ALA A 237 5.73 12.74 -7.36
N LYS A 238 6.23 13.89 -7.86
CA LYS A 238 7.58 13.98 -8.40
C LYS A 238 8.59 14.34 -7.31
N PRO A 239 9.71 13.59 -7.18
CA PRO A 239 10.86 14.06 -6.43
C PRO A 239 11.21 15.46 -6.93
N ARG A 240 11.28 16.42 -6.02
CA ARG A 240 11.79 17.74 -6.40
C ARG A 240 13.23 17.50 -6.81
N GLU A 241 13.55 17.67 -8.09
CA GLU A 241 14.93 17.66 -8.56
C GLU A 241 15.71 18.56 -7.60
N SER A 242 16.76 17.98 -7.00
CA SER A 242 17.66 18.77 -6.16
C SER A 242 18.03 19.99 -6.99
N PRO A 243 17.89 21.22 -6.44
CA PRO A 243 18.30 22.40 -7.18
C PRO A 243 19.71 22.12 -7.66
N SER A 244 19.88 22.13 -8.99
CA SER A 244 21.14 21.76 -9.62
C SER A 244 22.21 22.51 -8.85
N PRO A 245 23.29 21.85 -8.38
CA PRO A 245 24.33 22.54 -7.62
C PRO A 245 24.65 23.82 -8.38
N PRO A 246 24.63 24.98 -7.71
CA PRO A 246 24.78 26.27 -8.38
C PRO A 246 25.97 26.11 -9.31
N ARG A 247 25.74 26.24 -10.63
CA ARG A 247 26.80 26.07 -11.62
C ARG A 247 27.91 26.96 -11.14
N LEU A 248 28.99 26.37 -10.64
CA LEU A 248 30.20 27.10 -10.30
C LEU A 248 30.55 27.75 -11.62
N ASN A 249 30.31 29.05 -11.71
CA ASN A 249 30.72 29.85 -12.84
C ASN A 249 32.21 29.56 -12.94
N SER A 250 32.59 28.79 -13.96
CA SER A 250 33.98 28.58 -14.32
C SER A 250 34.48 29.92 -14.83
N GLY A 251 34.70 30.84 -13.88
CA GLY A 251 35.52 32.02 -14.10
C GLY A 251 36.82 31.50 -14.65
N GLU A 252 37.15 32.00 -15.83
CA GLU A 252 38.36 31.72 -16.58
C GLU A 252 39.55 31.56 -15.64
N GLN A 253 40.15 30.36 -15.65
CA GLN A 253 41.48 30.15 -15.11
C GLN A 253 42.45 31.00 -15.94
N SER A 254 42.76 32.19 -15.44
CA SER A 254 44.04 32.82 -15.69
C SER A 254 45.11 31.94 -15.03
N THR A 255 45.99 31.39 -15.87
CA THR A 255 47.12 30.57 -15.48
C THR A 255 48.18 31.45 -14.80
N ASP A 256 48.37 31.29 -13.50
CA ASP A 256 49.60 31.72 -12.83
C ASP A 256 50.13 30.60 -11.93
N PRO A 257 51.28 29.97 -12.28
CA PRO A 257 51.85 28.89 -11.50
C PRO A 257 52.86 29.47 -10.49
N ALA A 258 52.47 29.60 -9.23
CA ALA A 258 53.42 29.84 -8.15
C ALA A 258 53.07 29.02 -6.89
N LEU A 259 53.86 27.97 -6.70
CA LEU A 259 54.42 27.48 -5.43
C LEU A 259 53.56 27.72 -4.17
N TYR A 260 52.97 26.66 -3.61
CA TYR A 260 52.94 26.57 -2.15
C TYR A 260 53.08 25.15 -1.63
N SER A 261 53.94 25.09 -0.62
CA SER A 261 54.47 23.96 0.12
C SER A 261 53.42 23.37 1.06
N GLY A 262 53.59 22.07 1.32
CA GLY A 262 52.70 21.25 2.13
C GLY A 262 52.62 21.65 3.60
N SER A 263 51.59 21.11 4.25
CA SER A 263 51.49 20.97 5.69
C SER A 263 50.58 19.78 5.97
N ASP A 264 51.17 18.77 6.61
CA ASP A 264 50.52 17.66 7.28
C ASP A 264 49.42 18.14 8.23
N ILE A 265 48.27 17.46 8.19
CA ILE A 265 47.29 17.47 9.28
C ILE A 265 47.00 16.01 9.60
N SER A 266 47.69 15.49 10.60
CA SER A 266 47.30 14.31 11.34
C SER A 266 46.28 14.66 12.42
N ASP A 267 45.56 13.63 12.85
CA ASP A 267 44.81 13.52 14.11
C ASP A 267 43.41 14.15 14.18
N VAL A 268 42.42 13.29 13.90
CA VAL A 268 41.06 13.46 14.39
C VAL A 268 40.72 12.27 15.28
N ASP A 269 40.68 12.53 16.58
CA ASP A 269 40.30 11.59 17.63
C ASP A 269 38.83 11.14 17.48
N TYR A 270 38.63 9.81 17.43
CA TYR A 270 37.30 9.20 17.49
C TYR A 270 36.76 9.25 18.92
N VAL A 271 35.80 10.14 19.17
CA VAL A 271 35.01 10.17 20.41
C VAL A 271 34.13 8.92 20.50
N THR A 272 34.40 8.08 21.50
CA THR A 272 33.63 6.88 21.82
C THR A 272 32.31 7.28 22.49
N LEU A 273 31.17 6.94 21.87
CA LEU A 273 29.84 7.14 22.43
C LEU A 273 29.49 6.07 23.48
N PRO A 274 28.83 6.45 24.60
CA PRO A 274 28.42 5.50 25.64
C PRO A 274 27.26 4.60 25.18
N GLN A 275 27.39 3.31 25.48
CA GLN A 275 26.37 2.28 25.25
C GLN A 275 25.18 2.47 26.21
N PRO A 276 23.92 2.34 25.74
CA PRO A 276 22.75 2.42 26.60
C PRO A 276 22.62 1.16 27.48
N SER A 277 22.47 1.37 28.78
CA SER A 277 22.23 0.35 29.79
C SER A 277 20.89 -0.36 29.58
N LYS A 278 20.92 -1.70 29.58
CA LYS A 278 19.71 -2.56 29.59
C LYS A 278 18.96 -2.36 30.92
N ALA A 279 17.83 -1.67 30.88
CA ALA A 279 16.88 -1.65 31.99
C ALA A 279 16.09 -2.97 32.01
N ARG A 280 16.30 -3.72 33.09
CA ARG A 280 15.60 -4.96 33.44
C ARG A 280 14.22 -4.59 33.98
N ILE A 281 13.16 -4.92 33.24
CA ILE A 281 11.78 -4.81 33.71
C ILE A 281 11.43 -6.14 34.41
N GLU A 282 11.44 -6.14 35.73
CA GLU A 282 10.78 -7.17 36.52
C GLU A 282 9.30 -6.80 36.64
N ARG A 283 8.42 -7.65 36.11
CA ARG A 283 6.98 -7.57 36.39
C ARG A 283 6.67 -8.52 37.54
N GLU A 284 6.33 -7.94 38.68
CA GLU A 284 5.65 -8.64 39.77
C GLU A 284 4.23 -9.01 39.30
N VAL A 285 3.88 -10.28 39.50
CA VAL A 285 2.52 -10.80 39.37
C VAL A 285 1.92 -10.80 40.78
N THR A 286 0.84 -10.04 40.95
CA THR A 286 -0.14 -10.22 42.05
C THR A 286 -1.53 -10.26 41.45
#